data_AF-F0SJ37-F1
#
_entry.id   AF-F0SJ37-F1
#
_cell.length_a   1.000
_cell.length_b   1.000
_cell.length_c   1.000
_cell.angle_alpha   90.00
_cell.angle_beta   90.00
_cell.angle_gamma   90.00
#
_symmetry.space_group_name_H-M   'P 1'
#
loop_
_entity.id
_entity.type
_entity.pdbx_description
1 polymer ?
#
loop_
_entity_poly.entity_id
_entity_poly.type
_entity_poly.pdbx_seq_one_letter_code
_entity_poly.pdbx_strand_id
1 'polypeptide(L)'
;MPVYEIEQYELHTQTYRVEATSEAEAIVKLLDGEADPVDNTLEYIEIAEDFGMPVDEHKELAAELSKLGVPVGECVIPSIRHIEISEEED
;
A
#
# COMPACT_ATOMS: atom_id res chain seq x y z
N MET A 1 -5.56 37.37 -20.94
CA MET A 1 -4.48 36.38 -20.78
C MET A 1 -5.02 35.05 -21.27
N PRO A 2 -4.25 34.20 -21.97
CA PRO A 2 -4.71 32.87 -22.33
C PRO A 2 -4.88 32.00 -21.07
N VAL A 3 -5.80 31.06 -21.15
CA VAL A 3 -6.05 30.02 -20.14
C VAL A 3 -5.67 28.69 -20.79
N TYR A 4 -4.96 27.83 -20.07
CA TYR A 4 -4.53 26.53 -20.55
C TYR A 4 -5.18 25.44 -19.70
N GLU A 5 -5.56 24.34 -20.34
CA GLU A 5 -5.97 23.11 -19.69
C GLU A 5 -4.79 22.12 -19.77
N ILE A 6 -4.42 21.55 -18.64
CA ILE A 6 -3.28 20.64 -18.51
C ILE A 6 -3.77 19.44 -17.72
N GLU A 7 -3.56 18.24 -18.26
CA GLU A 7 -3.80 16.97 -17.58
C GLU A 7 -2.44 16.39 -17.16
N GLN A 8 -2.35 16.01 -15.89
CA GLN A 8 -1.15 15.45 -15.28
C GLN A 8 -1.54 14.12 -14.64
N TYR A 9 -0.89 13.03 -15.09
CA TYR A 9 -1.06 11.69 -14.53
C TYR A 9 0.19 11.35 -13.72
N GLU A 10 0.00 10.98 -12.45
CA GLU A 10 1.09 10.68 -11.52
C GLU A 10 0.80 9.36 -10.78
N LEU A 11 1.86 8.57 -10.56
CA LEU A 11 1.86 7.45 -9.64
C LEU A 11 2.69 7.85 -8.43
N HIS A 12 2.19 7.58 -7.23
CA HIS A 12 2.89 7.93 -6.00
C HIS A 12 2.65 6.90 -4.89
N THR A 13 3.56 6.82 -3.94
CA THR A 13 3.33 6.14 -2.64
C THR A 13 3.14 7.15 -1.52
N GLN A 14 2.34 6.76 -0.53
CA GLN A 14 2.10 7.48 0.72
C GLN A 14 2.30 6.47 1.86
N THR A 15 3.02 6.86 2.91
CA THR A 15 3.21 6.02 4.09
C THR A 15 2.04 6.22 5.05
N TYR A 16 1.50 5.10 5.55
CA TYR A 16 0.43 5.06 6.53
C TYR A 16 0.88 4.34 7.81
N ARG A 17 0.22 4.68 8.92
CA ARG A 17 0.35 4.01 10.20
C ARG A 17 -1.00 3.47 10.64
N VAL A 18 -0.99 2.26 11.17
CA VAL A 18 -2.19 1.60 11.67
C VAL A 18 -1.82 0.64 12.80
N GLU A 19 -2.64 0.59 13.84
CA GLU A 19 -2.52 -0.43 14.88
C GLU A 19 -3.16 -1.74 14.41
N ALA A 20 -2.41 -2.83 14.44
CA ALA A 20 -2.87 -4.16 14.01
C ALA A 20 -2.14 -5.28 14.75
N THR A 21 -2.76 -6.45 14.83
CA THR A 21 -2.19 -7.65 15.46
C THR A 21 -1.46 -8.56 14.47
N SER A 22 -1.59 -8.29 13.16
CA SER A 22 -0.83 -8.93 12.08
C SER A 22 -0.68 -7.99 10.87
N GLU A 23 0.27 -8.32 10.00
CA GLU A 23 0.44 -7.65 8.70
C GLU A 23 -0.83 -7.73 7.83
N ALA A 24 -1.51 -8.88 7.83
CA ALA A 24 -2.75 -9.05 7.07
C ALA A 24 -3.87 -8.14 7.61
N GLU A 25 -3.99 -8.00 8.93
CA GLU A 25 -4.94 -7.07 9.54
C GLU A 25 -4.59 -5.62 9.22
N ALA A 26 -3.30 -5.25 9.25
CA ALA A 26 -2.85 -3.91 8.91
C ALA A 26 -3.24 -3.52 7.47
N ILE A 27 -3.03 -4.43 6.51
CA ILE A 27 -3.42 -4.22 5.11
C ILE A 27 -4.93 -4.11 4.96
N VAL A 28 -5.72 -4.95 5.63
CA VAL A 28 -7.19 -4.84 5.60
C VAL A 28 -7.64 -3.48 6.11
N LYS A 29 -7.13 -3.04 7.26
CA LYS A 29 -7.46 -1.73 7.84
C LYS A 29 -7.07 -0.58 6.92
N LEU A 30 -5.91 -0.65 6.27
CA LEU A 30 -5.52 0.33 5.25
C LEU A 30 -6.54 0.39 4.11
N LEU A 31 -6.94 -0.76 3.56
CA LEU A 31 -7.90 -0.85 2.46
C LEU A 31 -9.32 -0.41 2.85
N ASP A 32 -9.70 -0.60 4.11
CA ASP A 32 -10.97 -0.14 4.67
C ASP A 32 -10.95 1.36 5.06
N GLY A 33 -9.80 2.03 4.94
CA GLY A 33 -9.64 3.46 5.23
C GLY A 33 -9.46 3.79 6.72
N GLU A 34 -9.01 2.82 7.51
CA GLU A 34 -8.78 2.93 8.96
C GLU A 34 -7.32 3.25 9.33
N ALA A 35 -6.46 3.55 8.35
CA ALA A 35 -5.07 3.91 8.56
C ALA A 35 -4.83 5.42 8.41
N ASP A 36 -3.94 5.98 9.23
CA ASP A 36 -3.60 7.40 9.21
C ASP A 36 -2.33 7.64 8.38
N PRO A 37 -2.29 8.65 7.49
CA PRO A 37 -1.06 9.00 6.80
C PRO A 37 -0.02 9.50 7.82
N VAL A 38 1.22 9.02 7.71
CA VAL A 38 2.32 9.44 8.60
C VAL A 38 2.63 10.93 8.43
N ASP A 39 2.53 11.43 7.20
CA ASP A 39 2.67 12.83 6.82
C ASP A 39 1.91 13.12 5.51
N ASN A 40 2.04 14.33 4.96
CA ASN A 40 1.45 14.69 3.65
C ASN A 40 2.45 14.54 2.49
N THR A 41 3.48 13.69 2.63
CA THR A 41 4.48 13.49 1.59
C THR A 41 4.07 12.37 0.65
N LEU A 42 4.16 12.67 -0.66
CA LEU A 42 3.97 11.70 -1.73
C LEU A 42 5.32 11.44 -2.38
N GLU A 43 5.73 10.17 -2.45
CA GLU A 43 6.91 9.77 -3.19
C GLU A 43 6.50 9.39 -4.60
N TYR A 44 7.01 10.10 -5.61
CA TYR A 44 6.72 9.83 -7.01
C TYR A 44 7.31 8.51 -7.48
N ILE A 45 6.49 7.70 -8.14
CA ILE A 45 6.90 6.44 -8.75
C ILE A 45 7.19 6.71 -10.23
N GLU A 46 8.48 6.80 -10.58
CA GLU A 46 8.91 7.05 -11.96
C GLU A 46 8.70 5.85 -12.89
N ILE A 47 8.66 4.63 -12.35
CA ILE A 47 8.53 3.38 -13.11
C ILE A 47 7.39 2.55 -12.52
N ALA A 48 6.34 2.37 -13.30
CA ALA A 48 5.13 1.64 -12.89
C ALA A 48 5.29 0.12 -12.83
N GLU A 49 6.51 -0.43 -12.93
CA GLU A 49 6.73 -1.88 -12.88
C GLU A 49 6.54 -2.45 -11.45
N ASP A 50 6.54 -1.59 -10.44
CA ASP A 50 6.33 -1.93 -9.03
C ASP A 50 4.83 -1.86 -8.67
N PHE A 51 4.07 -2.89 -9.08
CA PHE A 51 2.62 -2.97 -8.88
C PHE A 51 2.18 -3.52 -7.52
N GLY A 52 3.14 -3.94 -6.68
CA GLY A 52 2.90 -4.46 -5.35
C GLY A 52 3.88 -5.58 -4.94
N MET A 53 3.73 -6.04 -3.70
CA MET A 53 4.64 -7.02 -3.09
C MET A 53 4.55 -8.39 -3.78
N PRO A 54 5.68 -9.05 -4.10
CA PRO A 54 5.69 -10.37 -4.72
C PRO A 54 5.05 -11.45 -3.83
N VAL A 55 4.07 -12.18 -4.35
CA VAL A 55 3.37 -13.25 -3.59
C VAL A 55 4.31 -14.41 -3.24
N ASP A 56 5.29 -14.70 -4.09
CA ASP A 56 6.24 -15.79 -3.88
C ASP A 56 7.19 -15.54 -2.71
N GLU A 57 7.51 -14.29 -2.42
CA GLU A 57 8.25 -13.84 -1.24
C GLU A 57 7.35 -13.71 0.01
N HIS A 58 6.05 -13.47 -0.18
CA HIS A 58 5.07 -13.20 0.88
C HIS A 58 3.89 -14.20 0.92
N LYS A 59 4.16 -15.51 0.74
CA LYS A 59 3.11 -16.54 0.57
C LYS A 59 2.16 -16.67 1.75
N GLU A 60 2.67 -16.60 2.98
CA GLU A 60 1.87 -16.74 4.19
C GLU A 60 0.91 -15.55 4.33
N LEU A 61 1.44 -14.33 4.17
CA LEU A 61 0.66 -13.09 4.14
C LEU A 61 -0.41 -13.12 3.05
N ALA A 62 -0.06 -13.51 1.82
CA ALA A 62 -1.00 -13.65 0.71
C ALA A 62 -2.15 -14.62 1.04
N ALA A 63 -1.85 -15.75 1.68
CA ALA A 63 -2.86 -16.72 2.09
C ALA A 63 -3.78 -16.17 3.21
N GLU A 64 -3.24 -15.37 4.13
CA GLU A 64 -4.04 -14.69 5.17
C GLU A 64 -4.96 -13.63 4.57
N LEU A 65 -4.44 -12.77 3.70
CA LEU A 65 -5.23 -11.77 2.97
C LEU A 65 -6.38 -12.41 2.19
N SER A 66 -6.11 -13.52 1.48
CA SER A 66 -7.15 -14.25 0.76
C SER A 66 -8.25 -14.80 1.69
N LYS A 67 -7.89 -15.28 2.89
CA LYS A 67 -8.89 -15.72 3.90
C LYS A 67 -9.72 -14.56 4.45
N LEU A 68 -9.15 -13.36 4.51
CA LEU A 68 -9.82 -12.13 4.94
C LEU A 68 -10.65 -11.50 3.81
N GLY A 69 -10.68 -12.10 2.61
CA GLY A 69 -11.47 -11.63 1.48
C GLY A 69 -10.78 -10.52 0.66
N VAL A 70 -9.51 -10.22 0.94
CA VAL A 70 -8.72 -9.29 0.15
C VAL A 70 -8.29 -9.98 -1.16
N PRO A 71 -8.61 -9.41 -2.33
CA PRO A 71 -8.13 -9.95 -3.60
C PRO A 71 -6.61 -9.92 -3.68
N VAL A 72 -5.99 -11.09 -3.81
CA VAL A 72 -4.57 -11.25 -4.09
C VAL A 72 -4.39 -11.61 -5.56
N GLY A 73 -3.48 -10.93 -6.26
CA GLY A 73 -3.17 -11.23 -7.67
C GLY A 73 -2.42 -12.54 -7.84
N GLU A 74 -2.21 -12.97 -9.09
CA GLU A 74 -1.48 -14.23 -9.37
C GLU A 74 -0.01 -14.16 -8.93
N CYS A 75 0.63 -12.98 -9.07
CA CYS A 75 2.06 -12.79 -8.77
C CYS A 75 2.34 -11.75 -7.68
N VAL A 76 1.39 -10.85 -7.38
CA VAL A 76 1.60 -9.73 -6.45
C VAL A 76 0.41 -9.50 -5.53
N ILE A 77 0.66 -8.98 -4.33
CA ILE A 77 -0.33 -8.32 -3.47
C ILE A 77 -0.48 -6.89 -3.99
N PRO A 78 -1.56 -6.55 -4.72
CA PRO A 78 -1.63 -5.28 -5.43
C PRO A 78 -1.65 -4.08 -4.50
N SER A 79 -1.07 -2.97 -4.93
CA SER A 79 -1.09 -1.66 -4.23
C SER A 79 -0.33 -1.60 -2.89
N ILE A 80 0.20 -2.71 -2.41
CA ILE A 80 1.06 -2.73 -1.22
C ILE A 80 2.49 -2.84 -1.69
N ARG A 81 3.29 -1.79 -1.49
CA ARG A 81 4.70 -1.75 -1.92
C ARG A 81 5.66 -2.33 -0.87
N HIS A 82 5.35 -2.11 0.40
CA HIS A 82 6.15 -2.56 1.54
C HIS A 82 5.29 -2.58 2.80
N ILE A 83 5.66 -3.43 3.76
CA ILE A 83 5.11 -3.42 5.12
C ILE A 83 6.21 -3.77 6.12
N GLU A 84 6.25 -3.06 7.24
CA GLU A 84 7.16 -3.32 8.35
C GLU A 84 6.53 -2.90 9.68
N ILE A 85 6.99 -3.51 10.77
CA ILE A 85 6.59 -3.14 12.12
C ILE A 85 7.39 -1.91 12.53
N SER A 86 6.72 -0.79 12.81
CA SER A 86 7.37 0.38 13.41
C SER A 86 7.59 0.17 14.90
N GLU A 87 8.81 0.40 15.40
CA GLU A 87 9.05 0.52 16.84
C GLU A 87 8.30 1.77 17.37
N GLU A 88 7.54 1.64 18.45
CA GLU A 88 6.97 2.80 19.15
C GLU A 88 8.14 3.63 19.74
N GLU A 89 8.29 4.88 19.33
CA GLU A 89 9.10 5.83 20.10
C GLU A 89 8.29 6.20 21.37
N ASP A 90 8.75 5.70 22.53
CA ASP A 90 8.26 6.03 23.89
C ASP A 90 8.24 7.55 24.19
#